data_AF-J9C4P7-F1
#
_entry.id   AF-J9C4P7-F1
#
_cell.length_a   1.000
_cell.length_b   1.000
_cell.length_c   1.000
_cell.angle_alpha   90.00
_cell.angle_beta   90.00
_cell.angle_gamma   90.00
#
_symmetry.space_group_name_H-M   'P 1'
#
loop_
_entity.id
_entity.type
_entity.pdbx_description
1 polymer ?
#
loop_
_entity_poly.entity_id
_entity_poly.type
_entity_poly.pdbx_seq_one_letter_code
_entity_poly.pdbx_strand_id
1 'polypeptide(L)'
;MASIEFVFNNHNETRAVTDEAALRQEEGNVDDLIYAIFQDGICKRMEHVALKESASGSLSTGTSPDQCYTVQNIPIDWLNAQTEIFAVANADATLREHLMNGTYTIADDNAFLQQKVNNQIDSLARSKVYDLLIKNNYQSESVPTDGKLHYLPASAGHHTNTTWKLDQAYKFKNYKEFCEKKRMFALQPTITNIYQDITIDLQCRLICYQEKKFNEEKTNLKKQEDTNHAIRDYWKANKGFQRYFLWRATEHTSDLNKTARESQTAQQPQPLMAGYFALKDDYPSEIKVP
;
A
#
# COMPACT_ATOMS: atom_id res chain seq x y z
N MET A 1 -1.94 11.88 -10.78
CA MET A 1 -2.69 11.95 -9.52
C MET A 1 -4.02 11.26 -9.73
N ALA A 2 -4.52 10.56 -8.73
CA ALA A 2 -5.77 9.80 -8.72
C ALA A 2 -6.78 10.42 -7.76
N SER A 3 -8.02 9.94 -7.84
CA SER A 3 -9.10 10.23 -6.89
C SER A 3 -9.72 8.95 -6.37
N ILE A 4 -10.31 9.02 -5.16
CA ILE A 4 -11.15 7.97 -4.58
C ILE A 4 -12.51 8.60 -4.33
N GLU A 5 -13.59 7.92 -4.70
CA GLU A 5 -14.95 8.39 -4.44
C GLU A 5 -15.64 7.48 -3.42
N PHE A 6 -16.20 8.07 -2.38
CA PHE A 6 -17.09 7.38 -1.43
C PHE A 6 -18.52 7.70 -1.84
N VAL A 7 -19.27 6.72 -2.31
CA VAL A 7 -20.62 6.88 -2.87
C VAL A 7 -21.66 6.30 -1.91
N PHE A 8 -22.72 7.06 -1.66
CA PHE A 8 -23.83 6.72 -0.75
C PHE A 8 -25.12 6.57 -1.56
N ASN A 9 -25.47 5.34 -1.97
CA ASN A 9 -26.66 5.12 -2.79
C ASN A 9 -27.93 4.96 -1.94
N ASN A 10 -29.06 5.37 -2.50
CA ASN A 10 -30.38 5.10 -1.92
C ASN A 10 -30.87 3.70 -2.27
N HIS A 11 -31.66 3.09 -1.37
CA HIS A 11 -32.58 2.01 -1.71
C HIS A 11 -33.80 2.58 -2.47
N ASN A 12 -33.64 2.86 -3.75
CA ASN A 12 -34.76 3.19 -4.64
C ASN A 12 -35.40 1.93 -5.23
N GLU A 13 -35.99 1.08 -4.39
CA GLU A 13 -37.03 0.15 -4.85
C GLU A 13 -38.41 0.76 -4.61
N THR A 14 -38.92 1.46 -5.63
CA THR A 14 -40.35 1.73 -5.89
C THR A 14 -41.25 1.87 -4.65
N ARG A 15 -41.07 2.94 -3.86
CA ARG A 15 -42.13 3.43 -2.97
C ARG A 15 -42.71 4.73 -3.54
N ALA A 16 -44.02 4.76 -3.74
CA ALA A 16 -44.73 6.01 -3.96
C ALA A 16 -44.77 6.76 -2.62
N VAL A 17 -44.03 7.86 -2.51
CA VAL A 17 -43.91 8.58 -1.24
C VAL A 17 -44.72 9.88 -1.26
N THR A 18 -45.47 10.12 -0.18
CA THR A 18 -46.29 11.33 0.05
C THR A 18 -45.75 12.23 1.17
N ASP A 19 -44.61 11.92 1.80
CA ASP A 19 -44.03 12.74 2.87
C ASP A 19 -42.49 12.78 2.84
N GLU A 20 -41.93 13.94 2.44
CA GLU A 20 -40.49 14.21 2.38
C GLU A 20 -39.79 14.18 3.75
N ALA A 21 -40.50 14.48 4.84
CA ALA A 21 -39.90 14.54 6.17
C ALA A 21 -39.60 13.13 6.73
N ALA A 22 -40.46 12.16 6.41
CA ALA A 22 -40.26 10.75 6.73
C ALA A 22 -39.13 10.14 5.89
N LEU A 23 -39.04 10.48 4.60
CA LEU A 23 -37.92 10.08 3.73
C LEU A 23 -36.57 10.55 4.27
N ARG A 24 -36.45 11.82 4.69
CA ARG A 24 -35.20 12.34 5.27
C ARG A 24 -34.79 11.66 6.58
N GLN A 25 -35.73 11.05 7.28
CA GLN A 25 -35.48 10.24 8.49
C GLN A 25 -35.13 8.79 8.14
N GLU A 26 -35.73 8.24 7.08
CA GLU A 26 -35.50 6.88 6.58
C GLU A 26 -34.31 6.75 5.63
N GLU A 27 -33.78 7.85 5.08
CA GLU A 27 -32.68 7.87 4.09
C GLU A 27 -31.31 8.29 4.65
N GLY A 28 -31.20 8.69 5.92
CA GLY A 28 -29.91 8.71 6.64
C GLY A 28 -28.89 9.72 6.10
N ASN A 29 -28.88 10.93 6.67
CA ASN A 29 -27.87 11.94 6.32
C ASN A 29 -26.45 11.50 6.71
N VAL A 30 -25.48 11.69 5.82
CA VAL A 30 -24.05 11.58 6.14
C VAL A 30 -23.52 12.96 6.55
N ASP A 31 -23.36 13.15 7.86
CA ASP A 31 -22.88 14.38 8.48
C ASP A 31 -21.34 14.41 8.60
N ASP A 32 -20.70 13.25 8.73
CA ASP A 32 -19.24 13.11 8.74
C ASP A 32 -18.75 11.81 8.09
N LEU A 33 -17.49 11.82 7.65
CA LEU A 33 -16.78 10.68 7.09
C LEU A 33 -15.37 10.61 7.68
N ILE A 34 -14.99 9.46 8.21
CA ILE A 34 -13.61 9.13 8.56
C ILE A 34 -13.12 8.12 7.53
N TYR A 35 -11.93 8.30 6.97
CA TYR A 35 -11.33 7.30 6.09
C TYR A 35 -9.83 7.14 6.32
N ALA A 36 -9.29 5.99 5.94
CA ALA A 36 -7.88 5.67 6.01
C ALA A 36 -7.44 4.86 4.79
N ILE A 37 -6.34 5.27 4.17
CA ILE A 37 -5.68 4.57 3.07
C ILE A 37 -4.43 3.90 3.65
N PHE A 38 -4.38 2.57 3.58
CA PHE A 38 -3.22 1.78 3.93
C PHE A 38 -2.61 1.19 2.66
N GLN A 39 -1.29 1.13 2.61
CA GLN A 39 -0.58 0.41 1.57
C GLN A 39 0.43 -0.49 2.25
N ASP A 40 0.34 -1.78 1.94
CA ASP A 40 1.19 -2.81 2.54
C ASP A 40 1.14 -2.71 4.08
N GLY A 41 -0.07 -2.56 4.64
CA GLY A 41 -0.29 -2.45 6.08
C GLY A 41 0.21 -1.17 6.76
N ILE A 42 0.59 -0.13 6.01
CA ILE A 42 1.06 1.14 6.57
C ILE A 42 0.11 2.26 6.18
N CYS A 43 -0.35 3.02 7.18
CA CYS A 43 -1.21 4.19 6.97
C CYS A 43 -0.48 5.24 6.12
N LYS A 44 -1.04 5.56 4.95
CA LYS A 44 -0.57 6.62 4.04
C LYS A 44 -1.32 7.92 4.25
N ARG A 45 -2.63 7.84 4.44
CA ARG A 45 -3.53 8.97 4.68
C ARG A 45 -4.65 8.54 5.60
N MET A 46 -5.05 9.40 6.51
CA MET A 46 -6.21 9.20 7.36
C MET A 46 -6.79 10.57 7.73
N GLU A 47 -8.09 10.74 7.52
CA GLU A 47 -8.77 12.01 7.72
C GLU A 47 -10.16 11.79 8.28
N HIS A 48 -10.63 12.78 9.04
CA HIS A 48 -12.02 12.94 9.43
C HIS A 48 -12.53 14.23 8.77
N VAL A 49 -13.62 14.10 8.03
CA VAL A 49 -14.21 15.14 7.20
C VAL A 49 -15.61 15.41 7.73
N ALA A 50 -15.85 16.64 8.18
CA ALA A 50 -17.20 17.09 8.46
C ALA A 50 -17.88 17.46 7.13
N LEU A 51 -18.97 16.77 6.80
CA LEU A 51 -19.74 16.95 5.56
C LEU A 51 -20.95 17.87 5.78
N LYS A 52 -21.36 18.06 7.04
CA LYS A 52 -22.47 18.93 7.45
C LYS A 52 -22.22 20.44 7.24
N GLU A 53 -20.96 20.89 7.20
CA GLU A 53 -20.58 22.31 7.20
C GLU A 53 -19.84 22.79 5.94
N SER A 54 -19.54 21.90 5.00
CA SER A 54 -18.96 22.29 3.72
C SER A 54 -20.01 23.00 2.85
N ALA A 55 -19.59 23.84 1.91
CA ALA A 55 -20.47 24.55 0.97
C ALA A 55 -21.35 23.62 0.10
N SER A 56 -21.23 22.31 0.26
CA SER A 56 -22.02 21.24 -0.35
C SER A 56 -23.15 20.71 0.55
N GLY A 57 -23.27 21.11 1.82
CA GLY A 57 -24.27 20.60 2.76
C GLY A 57 -24.12 19.10 3.07
N SER A 58 -24.80 18.61 4.12
CA SER A 58 -24.96 17.17 4.38
C SER A 58 -25.26 16.46 3.05
N LEU A 59 -24.54 15.37 2.74
CA LEU A 59 -24.85 14.54 1.57
C LEU A 59 -26.25 13.97 1.82
N SER A 60 -27.25 14.65 1.27
CA SER A 60 -28.66 14.29 1.42
C SER A 60 -28.94 13.20 0.41
N THR A 61 -28.92 11.98 0.93
CA THR A 61 -29.30 10.71 0.34
C THR A 61 -30.78 10.67 -0.06
N GLY A 62 -31.38 11.76 -0.53
CA GLY A 62 -32.81 11.79 -0.88
C GLY A 62 -33.12 12.19 -2.31
N THR A 63 -32.38 13.14 -2.90
CA THR A 63 -32.80 13.72 -4.19
C THR A 63 -31.69 14.33 -5.06
N SER A 64 -30.41 14.28 -4.69
CA SER A 64 -29.33 15.00 -5.42
C SER A 64 -28.34 14.05 -6.12
N PRO A 65 -27.82 14.38 -7.32
CA PRO A 65 -26.72 13.66 -7.97
C PRO A 65 -25.37 13.74 -7.23
N ASP A 66 -25.26 14.62 -6.22
CA ASP A 66 -24.06 14.77 -5.39
C ASP A 66 -24.11 13.81 -4.18
N GLN A 67 -24.22 12.50 -4.38
CA GLN A 67 -24.20 11.49 -3.29
C GLN A 67 -22.81 10.91 -3.03
N CYS A 68 -21.76 11.61 -3.48
CA CYS A 68 -20.40 11.13 -3.34
C CYS A 68 -19.48 12.17 -2.70
N TYR A 69 -18.52 11.68 -1.92
CA TYR A 69 -17.39 12.46 -1.46
C TYR A 69 -16.13 12.02 -2.20
N THR A 70 -15.51 12.94 -2.96
CA THR A 70 -14.30 12.65 -3.73
C THR A 70 -13.06 13.15 -3.02
N VAL A 71 -12.18 12.21 -2.66
CA VAL A 71 -10.82 12.52 -2.21
C VAL A 71 -9.93 12.69 -3.42
N GLN A 72 -9.45 13.91 -3.65
CA GLN A 72 -8.50 14.21 -4.73
C GLN A 72 -7.04 14.16 -4.28
N ASN A 73 -6.16 14.25 -5.27
CA ASN A 73 -4.72 14.34 -5.11
C ASN A 73 -4.08 13.12 -4.43
N ILE A 74 -4.58 11.92 -4.74
CA ILE A 74 -3.96 10.68 -4.31
C ILE A 74 -2.79 10.34 -5.24
N PRO A 75 -1.56 10.13 -4.74
CA PRO A 75 -0.47 9.61 -5.55
C PRO A 75 -0.86 8.25 -6.16
N ILE A 76 -0.72 8.10 -7.48
CA ILE A 76 -1.16 6.88 -8.21
C ILE A 76 -0.42 5.65 -7.70
N ASP A 77 0.84 5.80 -7.30
CA ASP A 77 1.66 4.74 -6.73
C ASP A 77 1.16 4.23 -5.38
N TRP A 78 0.23 4.94 -4.73
CA TRP A 78 -0.44 4.47 -3.51
C TRP A 78 -1.57 3.48 -3.79
N LEU A 79 -2.13 3.45 -5.00
CA LEU A 79 -3.30 2.64 -5.37
C LEU A 79 -2.85 1.43 -6.21
N ASN A 80 -2.53 0.34 -5.54
CA ASN A 80 -2.08 -0.93 -6.13
C ASN A 80 -2.62 -2.14 -5.37
N ALA A 81 -2.33 -3.35 -5.84
CA ALA A 81 -2.82 -4.61 -5.27
C ALA A 81 -2.53 -4.82 -3.76
N GLN A 82 -1.70 -3.99 -3.13
CA GLN A 82 -1.40 -4.00 -1.70
C GLN A 82 -2.12 -2.89 -0.92
N THR A 83 -3.08 -2.21 -1.54
CA THR A 83 -3.81 -1.08 -0.96
C THR A 83 -5.08 -1.54 -0.28
N GLU A 84 -5.31 -1.04 0.92
CA GLU A 84 -6.51 -1.26 1.71
C GLU A 84 -7.10 0.09 2.12
N ILE A 85 -8.34 0.41 1.72
CA ILE A 85 -9.00 1.69 2.04
C ILE A 85 -10.16 1.45 2.99
N PHE A 86 -10.12 1.96 4.21
CA PHE A 86 -11.20 1.85 5.19
C PHE A 86 -11.96 3.17 5.31
N ALA A 87 -13.27 3.15 5.55
CA ALA A 87 -14.04 4.39 5.68
C ALA A 87 -15.32 4.24 6.49
N VAL A 88 -15.54 5.06 7.52
CA VAL A 88 -16.72 5.05 8.38
C VAL A 88 -17.45 6.40 8.29
N ALA A 89 -18.74 6.40 7.93
CA ALA A 89 -19.58 7.59 8.05
C ALA A 89 -20.23 7.70 9.44
N ASN A 90 -20.52 8.92 9.87
CA ASN A 90 -21.27 9.23 11.08
C ASN A 90 -20.77 8.46 12.31
N ALA A 91 -19.44 8.33 12.41
CA ALA A 91 -18.85 7.61 13.53
C ALA A 91 -19.18 8.36 14.82
N ASP A 92 -19.71 7.65 15.82
CA ASP A 92 -19.90 8.28 17.12
C ASP A 92 -18.55 8.78 17.68
N ALA A 93 -18.61 9.70 18.65
CA ALA A 93 -17.40 10.33 19.18
C ALA A 93 -16.40 9.30 19.75
N THR A 94 -16.88 8.18 20.27
CA THR A 94 -16.05 7.11 20.83
C THR A 94 -15.32 6.36 19.73
N LEU A 95 -16.04 5.92 18.69
CA LEU A 95 -15.46 5.23 17.55
C LEU A 95 -14.50 6.13 16.76
N ARG A 96 -14.85 7.41 16.58
CA ARG A 96 -13.98 8.40 15.95
C ARG A 96 -12.67 8.57 16.71
N GLU A 97 -12.75 8.77 18.03
CA GLU A 97 -11.55 8.93 18.86
C GLU A 97 -10.70 7.65 18.84
N HIS A 98 -11.35 6.48 18.89
CA HIS A 98 -10.68 5.20 18.77
C HIS A 98 -9.91 5.07 17.46
N LEU A 99 -10.54 5.31 16.30
CA LEU A 99 -9.90 5.12 15.00
C LEU A 99 -8.83 6.17 14.67
N MET A 100 -9.00 7.42 15.13
CA MET A 100 -8.08 8.52 14.83
C MET A 100 -6.85 8.55 15.76
N ASN A 101 -7.06 8.26 17.04
CA ASN A 101 -6.07 8.48 18.10
C ASN A 101 -5.75 7.22 18.92
N GLY A 102 -6.49 6.13 18.72
CA GLY A 102 -6.25 4.88 19.42
C GLY A 102 -4.93 4.21 19.05
N THR A 103 -4.57 3.22 19.86
CA THR A 103 -3.38 2.39 19.70
C THR A 103 -3.77 0.92 19.71
N TYR A 104 -3.05 0.12 18.94
CA TYR A 104 -3.24 -1.33 18.91
C TYR A 104 -1.97 -2.05 19.37
N THR A 105 -2.12 -2.99 20.29
CA THR A 105 -1.03 -3.85 20.74
C THR A 105 -0.96 -5.08 19.86
N ILE A 106 0.10 -5.19 19.06
CA ILE A 106 0.27 -6.30 18.10
C ILE A 106 0.94 -7.48 18.81
N ALA A 107 0.26 -8.63 18.83
CA ALA A 107 0.80 -9.87 19.37
C ALA A 107 1.95 -10.43 18.50
N ASP A 108 2.87 -11.15 19.14
CA ASP A 108 4.05 -11.74 18.47
C ASP A 108 3.72 -12.81 17.43
N ASP A 109 2.63 -13.53 17.65
CA ASP A 109 2.13 -14.60 16.80
C ASP A 109 1.24 -14.09 15.65
N ASN A 110 1.04 -12.78 15.54
CA ASN A 110 0.25 -12.19 14.47
C ASN A 110 0.88 -12.53 13.10
N ALA A 111 0.14 -13.23 12.25
CA ALA A 111 0.65 -13.73 10.96
C ALA A 111 1.13 -12.61 10.01
N PHE A 112 0.48 -11.45 10.03
CA PHE A 112 0.87 -10.32 9.18
C PHE A 112 2.14 -9.63 9.69
N LEU A 113 2.32 -9.52 11.02
CA LEU A 113 3.60 -9.11 11.62
C LEU A 113 4.72 -10.10 11.25
N GLN A 114 4.48 -11.41 11.37
CA GLN A 114 5.47 -12.42 10.98
C GLN A 114 5.85 -12.32 9.50
N GLN A 115 4.87 -12.10 8.61
CA GLN A 115 5.12 -11.86 7.19
C GLN A 115 5.99 -10.62 6.97
N LYS A 116 5.70 -9.51 7.66
CA LYS A 116 6.50 -8.27 7.60
C LYS A 116 7.93 -8.47 8.06
N VAL A 117 8.12 -9.17 9.17
CA VAL A 117 9.45 -9.52 9.69
C VAL A 117 10.21 -10.37 8.68
N ASN A 118 9.58 -11.42 8.13
CA ASN A 118 10.20 -12.30 7.14
C ASN A 118 10.59 -11.55 5.85
N ASN A 119 9.73 -10.66 5.36
CA ASN A 119 10.01 -9.84 4.17
C ASN A 119 11.16 -8.87 4.43
N GLN A 120 11.22 -8.26 5.61
CA GLN A 120 12.31 -7.36 5.99
C GLN A 120 13.64 -8.13 6.10
N ILE A 121 13.64 -9.34 6.69
CA ILE A 121 14.81 -10.23 6.73
C ILE A 121 15.28 -10.56 5.31
N ASP A 122 14.36 -10.92 4.41
CA ASP A 122 14.67 -11.22 3.00
C ASP A 122 15.34 -10.02 2.31
N SER A 123 14.75 -8.82 2.47
CA SER A 123 15.26 -7.58 1.93
C SER A 123 16.66 -7.23 2.45
N LEU A 124 16.88 -7.37 3.77
CA LEU A 124 18.18 -7.12 4.39
C LEU A 124 19.24 -8.12 3.91
N ALA A 125 18.89 -9.40 3.78
CA ALA A 125 19.80 -10.42 3.24
C ALA A 125 20.17 -10.12 1.78
N ARG A 126 19.19 -9.74 0.94
CA ARG A 126 19.45 -9.32 -0.45
C ARG A 126 20.36 -8.10 -0.50
N SER A 127 20.11 -7.08 0.31
CA SER A 127 20.94 -5.86 0.35
C SER A 127 22.41 -6.18 0.62
N LYS A 128 22.71 -7.06 1.58
CA LYS A 128 24.10 -7.46 1.89
C LYS A 128 24.77 -8.20 0.74
N VAL A 129 24.04 -9.06 0.03
CA VAL A 129 24.57 -9.78 -1.14
C VAL A 129 24.73 -8.84 -2.33
N TYR A 130 23.79 -7.91 -2.53
CA TYR A 130 23.90 -6.89 -3.56
C TYR A 130 25.08 -5.95 -3.32
N ASP A 131 25.40 -5.58 -2.07
CA ASP A 131 26.62 -4.82 -1.78
C ASP A 131 27.88 -5.54 -2.26
N LEU A 132 27.97 -6.86 -2.06
CA LEU A 132 29.07 -7.67 -2.57
C LEU A 132 29.09 -7.70 -4.10
N LEU A 133 27.94 -7.94 -4.74
CA LEU A 133 27.84 -8.00 -6.20
C LEU A 133 28.17 -6.65 -6.85
N ILE A 134 27.72 -5.55 -6.24
CA ILE A 134 28.04 -4.18 -6.63
C ILE A 134 29.54 -3.93 -6.51
N LYS A 135 30.15 -4.31 -5.38
CA LYS A 135 31.59 -4.18 -5.19
C LYS A 135 32.39 -4.92 -6.26
N ASN A 136 31.95 -6.12 -6.63
CA ASN A 136 32.67 -6.98 -7.57
C ASN A 136 32.47 -6.60 -9.04
N ASN A 137 31.29 -6.08 -9.41
CA ASN A 137 30.93 -5.92 -10.83
C ASN A 137 30.74 -4.46 -11.26
N TYR A 138 30.49 -3.54 -10.32
CA TYR A 138 30.01 -2.18 -10.63
C TYR A 138 30.89 -1.04 -10.12
N GLN A 139 32.12 -1.33 -9.66
CA GLN A 139 33.06 -0.30 -9.16
C GLN A 139 34.13 0.12 -10.17
N SER A 140 34.29 -0.62 -11.26
CA SER A 140 35.27 -0.35 -12.32
C SER A 140 34.87 0.85 -13.19
N GLU A 141 35.75 1.29 -14.08
CA GLU A 141 35.44 2.36 -15.05
C GLU A 141 34.34 1.93 -16.03
N SER A 142 34.44 0.69 -16.52
CA SER A 142 33.43 0.03 -17.35
C SER A 142 32.68 -1.01 -16.53
N VAL A 143 31.35 -1.01 -16.62
CA VAL A 143 30.47 -1.88 -15.83
C VAL A 143 29.40 -2.53 -16.72
N PRO A 144 28.96 -3.78 -16.44
CA PRO A 144 29.54 -4.71 -15.47
C PRO A 144 30.99 -5.09 -15.84
N THR A 145 31.81 -5.36 -14.82
CA THR A 145 33.28 -5.52 -14.96
C THR A 145 33.67 -6.71 -15.83
N ASP A 146 32.84 -7.76 -15.85
CA ASP A 146 33.02 -8.94 -16.70
C ASP A 146 32.40 -8.78 -18.10
N GLY A 147 31.78 -7.64 -18.39
CA GLY A 147 31.08 -7.34 -19.63
C GLY A 147 29.80 -8.14 -19.85
N LYS A 148 29.29 -8.84 -18.84
CA LYS A 148 28.10 -9.69 -18.96
C LYS A 148 26.92 -9.05 -18.25
N LEU A 149 25.86 -8.77 -19.00
CA LEU A 149 24.59 -8.31 -18.45
C LEU A 149 23.58 -9.45 -18.46
N HIS A 150 23.28 -10.00 -17.28
CA HIS A 150 22.32 -11.08 -17.10
C HIS A 150 20.88 -10.57 -17.12
N TYR A 151 19.98 -11.37 -17.69
CA TYR A 151 18.55 -11.08 -17.78
C TYR A 151 17.71 -12.30 -17.37
N LEU A 152 16.43 -12.08 -17.08
CA LEU A 152 15.52 -13.15 -16.69
C LEU A 152 15.11 -13.99 -17.91
N PRO A 153 14.96 -15.33 -17.78
CA PRO A 153 15.11 -16.11 -16.55
C PRO A 153 16.58 -16.32 -16.17
N ALA A 154 16.86 -16.26 -14.86
CA ALA A 154 18.21 -16.29 -14.32
C ALA A 154 18.95 -17.59 -14.67
N SER A 155 20.05 -17.47 -15.43
CA SER A 155 20.97 -18.55 -15.74
C SER A 155 22.36 -17.98 -16.02
N ALA A 156 23.41 -18.73 -15.65
CA ALA A 156 24.79 -18.34 -15.96
C ALA A 156 25.05 -18.18 -17.47
N GLY A 157 24.28 -18.89 -18.31
CA GLY A 157 24.32 -18.77 -19.76
C GLY A 157 23.43 -17.66 -20.35
N HIS A 158 22.49 -17.10 -19.59
CA HIS A 158 21.59 -16.05 -20.05
C HIS A 158 22.16 -14.67 -19.75
N HIS A 159 22.96 -14.16 -20.68
CA HIS A 159 23.52 -12.81 -20.63
C HIS A 159 23.75 -12.24 -22.03
N THR A 160 23.78 -10.92 -22.13
CA THR A 160 24.30 -10.21 -23.30
C THR A 160 25.67 -9.62 -22.97
N ASN A 161 26.52 -9.45 -23.98
CA ASN A 161 27.80 -8.78 -23.80
C ASN A 161 27.59 -7.28 -23.93
N THR A 162 27.64 -6.56 -22.81
CA THR A 162 27.40 -5.12 -22.72
C THR A 162 28.31 -4.50 -21.69
N THR A 163 28.84 -3.32 -21.98
CA THR A 163 29.55 -2.49 -20.99
C THR A 163 29.11 -1.04 -21.10
N TRP A 164 29.02 -0.37 -19.97
CA TRP A 164 28.72 1.04 -19.84
C TRP A 164 29.84 1.74 -19.11
N LYS A 165 30.12 2.99 -19.49
CA LYS A 165 30.90 3.91 -18.67
C LYS A 165 29.93 4.87 -17.99
N LEU A 166 29.82 4.77 -16.67
CA LEU A 166 28.94 5.65 -15.89
C LEU A 166 29.71 6.91 -15.49
N ASP A 167 29.12 8.07 -15.74
CA ASP A 167 29.62 9.34 -15.20
C ASP A 167 29.62 9.30 -13.67
N GLN A 168 30.53 10.06 -13.05
CA GLN A 168 30.70 10.09 -11.60
C GLN A 168 29.40 10.41 -10.83
N ALA A 169 28.51 11.23 -11.41
CA ALA A 169 27.22 11.55 -10.82
C ALA A 169 26.29 10.33 -10.65
N TYR A 170 26.45 9.31 -11.51
CA TYR A 170 25.64 8.09 -11.56
C TYR A 170 26.36 6.86 -11.02
N LYS A 171 27.58 6.99 -10.50
CA LYS A 171 28.26 5.89 -9.80
C LYS A 171 27.68 5.72 -8.39
N PHE A 172 27.78 4.51 -7.88
CA PHE A 172 27.28 4.08 -6.58
C PHE A 172 28.22 3.04 -5.98
N LYS A 173 28.42 3.05 -4.66
CA LYS A 173 29.36 2.13 -3.99
C LYS A 173 28.70 0.92 -3.33
N ASN A 174 27.39 0.98 -3.11
CA ASN A 174 26.61 -0.05 -2.43
C ASN A 174 25.14 -0.01 -2.88
N TYR A 175 24.34 -0.97 -2.43
CA TYR A 175 22.95 -1.13 -2.83
C TYR A 175 22.04 0.00 -2.35
N LYS A 176 22.36 0.57 -1.17
CA LYS A 176 21.64 1.74 -0.66
C LYS A 176 21.81 2.93 -1.59
N GLU A 177 23.04 3.28 -1.94
CA GLU A 177 23.32 4.38 -2.87
C GLU A 177 22.75 4.09 -4.26
N PHE A 178 22.82 2.84 -4.74
CA PHE A 178 22.18 2.44 -5.99
C PHE A 178 20.67 2.75 -5.98
N CYS A 179 19.96 2.40 -4.91
CA CYS A 179 18.54 2.68 -4.76
C CYS A 179 18.24 4.18 -4.68
N GLU A 180 19.07 4.95 -3.98
CA GLU A 180 18.95 6.41 -3.87
C GLU A 180 19.15 7.08 -5.23
N LYS A 181 20.20 6.69 -5.96
CA LYS A 181 20.50 7.21 -7.30
C LYS A 181 19.41 6.88 -8.31
N LYS A 182 18.89 5.65 -8.28
CA LYS A 182 17.76 5.20 -9.13
C LYS A 182 16.49 6.05 -8.93
N ARG A 183 16.32 6.65 -7.74
CA ARG A 183 15.16 7.49 -7.38
C ARG A 183 15.41 8.98 -7.55
N MET A 184 16.57 9.39 -8.07
CA MET A 184 16.84 10.80 -8.32
C MET A 184 15.81 11.39 -9.28
N PHE A 185 15.29 12.56 -8.93
CA PHE A 185 14.41 13.31 -9.82
C PHE A 185 15.17 13.71 -11.09
N ALA A 186 14.49 13.63 -12.24
CA ALA A 186 15.02 14.00 -13.56
C ALA A 186 16.21 13.16 -14.09
N LEU A 187 16.27 11.85 -13.79
CA LEU A 187 17.17 10.95 -14.51
C LEU A 187 16.85 10.93 -16.01
N GLN A 188 17.90 11.01 -16.84
CA GLN A 188 17.76 10.84 -18.28
C GLN A 188 17.25 9.42 -18.60
N PRO A 189 16.38 9.24 -19.61
CA PRO A 189 15.80 7.92 -19.94
C PRO A 189 16.83 6.81 -20.10
N THR A 190 17.97 7.10 -20.76
CA THR A 190 19.06 6.14 -20.94
C THR A 190 19.64 5.68 -19.61
N ILE A 191 19.85 6.59 -18.66
CA ILE A 191 20.36 6.25 -17.32
C ILE A 191 19.30 5.44 -16.55
N THR A 192 18.03 5.83 -16.62
CA THR A 192 16.92 5.07 -16.01
C THR A 192 16.91 3.62 -16.50
N ASN A 193 17.06 3.38 -17.81
CA ASN A 193 17.12 2.04 -18.38
C ASN A 193 18.33 1.25 -17.86
N ILE A 194 19.51 1.88 -17.79
CA ILE A 194 20.70 1.23 -17.21
C ILE A 194 20.45 0.82 -15.74
N TYR A 195 19.85 1.68 -14.92
CA TYR A 195 19.50 1.31 -13.53
C TYR A 195 18.47 0.17 -13.45
N GLN A 196 17.53 0.08 -14.39
CA GLN A 196 16.60 -1.04 -14.49
C GLN A 196 17.34 -2.33 -14.87
N ASP A 197 18.21 -2.28 -15.87
CA ASP A 197 19.02 -3.42 -16.31
C ASP A 197 19.93 -3.92 -15.18
N ILE A 198 20.59 -3.03 -14.45
CA ILE A 198 21.40 -3.37 -13.28
C ILE A 198 20.53 -4.00 -12.17
N THR A 199 19.28 -3.55 -12.01
CA THR A 199 18.36 -4.17 -11.04
C THR A 199 18.11 -5.64 -11.39
N ILE A 200 17.86 -5.92 -12.67
CA ILE A 200 17.60 -7.28 -13.17
C ILE A 200 18.87 -8.12 -13.08
N ASP A 201 20.02 -7.58 -13.49
CA ASP A 201 21.30 -8.27 -13.43
C ASP A 201 21.67 -8.67 -12.00
N LEU A 202 21.51 -7.76 -11.02
CA LEU A 202 21.74 -8.08 -9.62
C LEU A 202 20.85 -9.23 -9.14
N GLN A 203 19.56 -9.26 -9.53
CA GLN A 203 18.65 -10.36 -9.21
C GLN A 203 19.14 -11.69 -9.81
N CYS A 204 19.52 -11.68 -11.09
CA CYS A 204 20.05 -12.85 -11.77
C CYS A 204 21.35 -13.34 -11.14
N ARG A 205 22.32 -12.44 -10.88
CA ARG A 205 23.60 -12.78 -10.28
C ARG A 205 23.46 -13.32 -8.86
N LEU A 206 22.49 -12.83 -8.08
CA LEU A 206 22.19 -13.40 -6.77
C LEU A 206 21.81 -14.87 -6.91
N ILE A 207 20.88 -15.19 -7.81
CA ILE A 207 20.42 -16.56 -8.04
C ILE A 207 21.56 -17.43 -8.61
N CYS A 208 22.26 -16.96 -9.63
CA CYS A 208 23.25 -17.77 -10.33
C CYS A 208 24.55 -17.98 -9.55
N TYR A 209 24.94 -17.04 -8.69
CA TYR A 209 26.30 -17.01 -8.14
C TYR A 209 26.36 -16.83 -6.62
N GLN A 210 25.30 -16.33 -5.97
CA GLN A 210 25.34 -15.97 -4.55
C GLN A 210 24.17 -16.54 -3.73
N GLU A 211 23.44 -17.52 -4.26
CA GLU A 211 22.27 -18.11 -3.59
C GLU A 211 22.65 -18.70 -2.23
N LYS A 212 23.77 -19.42 -2.16
CA LYS A 212 24.29 -19.96 -0.89
C LYS A 212 24.54 -18.85 0.14
N LYS A 213 25.23 -17.77 -0.25
CA LYS A 213 25.53 -16.65 0.65
C LYS A 213 24.27 -15.91 1.08
N PHE A 214 23.31 -15.73 0.16
CA PHE A 214 22.00 -15.17 0.48
C PHE A 214 21.27 -15.99 1.54
N ASN A 215 21.25 -17.32 1.39
CA ASN A 215 20.62 -18.22 2.35
C ASN A 215 21.33 -18.23 3.72
N GLU A 216 22.66 -18.12 3.74
CA GLU A 216 23.45 -17.95 4.97
C GLU A 216 23.11 -16.64 5.69
N GLU A 217 23.09 -15.51 4.97
CA GLU A 217 22.70 -14.21 5.54
C GLU A 217 21.27 -14.21 6.08
N LYS A 218 20.33 -14.79 5.32
CA LYS A 218 18.93 -14.94 5.74
C LYS A 218 18.80 -15.76 7.01
N THR A 219 19.54 -16.87 7.11
CA THR A 219 19.56 -17.73 8.32
C THR A 219 20.15 -16.99 9.51
N ASN A 220 21.24 -16.25 9.33
CA ASN A 220 21.88 -15.49 10.41
C ASN A 220 20.98 -14.35 10.91
N LEU A 221 20.35 -13.61 10.01
CA LEU A 221 19.39 -12.56 10.36
C LEU A 221 18.16 -13.13 11.08
N LYS A 222 17.65 -14.29 10.66
CA LYS A 222 16.56 -14.96 11.36
C LYS A 222 16.94 -15.37 12.78
N LYS A 223 18.12 -15.97 12.99
CA LYS A 223 18.62 -16.29 14.33
C LYS A 223 18.78 -15.05 15.22
N GLN A 224 19.27 -13.94 14.65
CA GLN A 224 19.38 -12.68 15.37
C GLN A 224 18.01 -12.15 15.78
N GLU A 225 17.07 -12.13 14.84
CA GLU A 225 15.69 -11.71 15.09
C GLU A 225 15.00 -12.60 16.13
N ASP A 226 15.22 -13.92 16.10
CA ASP A 226 14.69 -14.85 17.11
C ASP A 226 15.27 -14.60 18.51
N THR A 227 16.42 -13.92 18.61
CA THR A 227 17.10 -13.62 19.88
C THR A 227 16.75 -12.23 20.43
N ASN A 228 16.76 -11.20 19.57
CA ASN A 228 16.68 -9.79 20.00
C ASN A 228 15.41 -9.06 19.56
N HIS A 229 14.61 -9.67 18.69
CA HIS A 229 13.33 -9.15 18.18
C HIS A 229 13.39 -7.73 17.61
N ALA A 230 14.56 -7.26 17.15
CA ALA A 230 14.76 -5.86 16.77
C ALA A 230 13.84 -5.43 15.61
N ILE A 231 13.61 -6.30 14.62
CA ILE A 231 12.75 -6.00 13.47
C ILE A 231 11.29 -6.00 13.91
N ARG A 232 10.89 -6.99 14.70
CA ARG A 232 9.52 -7.10 15.17
C ARG A 232 9.14 -5.97 16.13
N ASP A 233 10.02 -5.61 17.04
CA ASP A 233 9.82 -4.51 17.98
C ASP A 233 9.74 -3.16 17.25
N TYR A 234 10.56 -2.97 16.21
CA TYR A 234 10.42 -1.82 15.32
C TYR A 234 9.02 -1.75 14.69
N TRP A 235 8.51 -2.85 14.14
CA TRP A 235 7.17 -2.87 13.53
C TRP A 235 6.07 -2.67 14.57
N LYS A 236 6.19 -3.31 15.75
CA LYS A 236 5.25 -3.10 16.86
C LYS A 236 5.20 -1.65 17.31
N ALA A 237 6.31 -0.93 17.30
CA ALA A 237 6.37 0.49 17.66
C ALA A 237 5.94 1.44 16.53
N ASN A 238 5.79 0.95 15.29
CA ASN A 238 5.44 1.78 14.15
C ASN A 238 3.96 2.20 14.22
N LYS A 239 3.71 3.50 14.43
CA LYS A 239 2.34 4.05 14.56
C LYS A 239 1.46 3.79 13.34
N GLY A 240 2.02 3.84 12.13
CA GLY A 240 1.26 3.58 10.89
C GLY A 240 0.83 2.11 10.78
N PHE A 241 1.65 1.20 11.29
CA PHE A 241 1.38 -0.24 11.35
C PHE A 241 0.40 -0.59 12.48
N GLN A 242 0.54 0.03 13.65
CA GLN A 242 -0.45 -0.10 14.73
C GLN A 242 -1.84 0.37 14.29
N ARG A 243 -1.92 1.52 13.61
CA ARG A 243 -3.18 2.03 13.06
C ARG A 243 -3.83 1.05 12.08
N TYR A 244 -3.04 0.37 11.27
CA TYR A 244 -3.58 -0.64 10.35
C TYR A 244 -4.32 -1.76 11.10
N PHE A 245 -3.71 -2.32 12.15
CA PHE A 245 -4.39 -3.35 12.94
C PHE A 245 -5.57 -2.82 13.75
N LEU A 246 -5.49 -1.59 14.24
CA LEU A 246 -6.60 -0.94 14.94
C LEU A 246 -7.84 -0.90 14.04
N TRP A 247 -7.68 -0.39 12.83
CA TRP A 247 -8.75 -0.32 11.84
C TRP A 247 -9.23 -1.70 11.43
N ARG A 248 -8.32 -2.66 11.19
CA ARG A 248 -8.67 -4.01 10.77
C ARG A 248 -9.34 -4.87 11.86
N ALA A 249 -9.05 -4.62 13.13
CA ALA A 249 -9.57 -5.38 14.26
C ALA A 249 -10.83 -4.77 14.89
N THR A 250 -11.22 -3.57 14.48
CA THR A 250 -12.47 -2.95 14.93
C THR A 250 -13.64 -3.75 14.33
N GLU A 251 -14.52 -4.29 15.17
CA GLU A 251 -15.71 -5.00 14.69
C GLU A 251 -16.65 -4.03 13.96
N HIS A 252 -17.19 -4.48 12.83
CA HIS A 252 -18.11 -3.72 11.99
C HIS A 252 -19.41 -4.50 11.82
N THR A 253 -20.55 -3.83 11.89
CA THR A 253 -21.89 -4.44 11.84
C THR A 253 -22.27 -4.99 10.46
N SER A 254 -21.61 -4.58 9.37
CA SER A 254 -21.86 -5.05 8.01
C SER A 254 -20.59 -5.02 7.12
N ASP A 255 -20.37 -6.06 6.30
CA ASP A 255 -19.25 -6.17 5.34
C ASP A 255 -19.70 -5.78 3.93
N LEU A 256 -19.52 -4.51 3.58
CA LEU A 256 -19.92 -3.99 2.26
C LEU A 256 -19.07 -4.50 1.11
N ASN A 257 -17.90 -5.13 1.34
CA ASN A 257 -17.16 -5.79 0.25
C ASN A 257 -17.90 -7.00 -0.29
N LYS A 258 -18.57 -7.71 0.62
CA LYS A 258 -19.42 -8.84 0.24
C LYS A 258 -20.54 -8.35 -0.67
N THR A 259 -21.21 -7.27 -0.28
CA THR A 259 -22.29 -6.64 -1.05
C THR A 259 -21.81 -6.07 -2.39
N ALA A 260 -20.65 -5.40 -2.43
CA ALA A 260 -20.09 -4.81 -3.66
C ALA A 260 -19.62 -5.87 -4.67
N ARG A 261 -19.10 -7.02 -4.21
CA ARG A 261 -18.75 -8.16 -5.07
C ARG A 261 -19.95 -8.80 -5.76
N GLU A 262 -21.12 -8.67 -5.15
CA GLU A 262 -22.38 -9.18 -5.66
C GLU A 262 -23.09 -8.14 -6.58
N SER A 263 -22.55 -6.91 -6.70
CA SER A 263 -23.09 -5.86 -7.55
C SER A 263 -22.80 -6.09 -9.04
N GLN A 264 -23.80 -5.86 -9.89
CA GLN A 264 -23.72 -5.99 -11.34
C GLN A 264 -22.85 -4.90 -12.02
N THR A 265 -22.38 -3.90 -11.28
CA THR A 265 -21.57 -2.77 -11.79
C THR A 265 -20.08 -2.88 -11.45
N ALA A 266 -19.61 -4.00 -10.90
CA ALA A 266 -18.22 -4.19 -10.48
C ALA A 266 -17.24 -4.00 -11.66
N GLN A 267 -16.46 -2.91 -11.63
CA GLN A 267 -15.51 -2.57 -12.71
C GLN A 267 -14.16 -3.30 -12.60
N GLN A 268 -13.90 -4.02 -11.50
CA GLN A 268 -12.67 -4.81 -11.33
C GLN A 268 -12.98 -6.25 -10.86
N PRO A 269 -12.39 -7.28 -11.49
CA PRO A 269 -12.61 -8.69 -11.13
C PRO A 269 -11.95 -9.09 -9.80
N GLN A 270 -11.05 -8.25 -9.27
CA GLN A 270 -10.48 -8.38 -7.93
C GLN A 270 -10.43 -6.97 -7.32
N PRO A 271 -11.29 -6.62 -6.36
CA PRO A 271 -11.22 -5.31 -5.72
C PRO A 271 -9.90 -5.16 -4.97
N LEU A 272 -9.22 -4.05 -5.21
CA LEU A 272 -8.23 -3.48 -4.29
C LEU A 272 -8.94 -3.37 -2.92
N MET A 273 -8.55 -4.17 -1.92
CA MET A 273 -9.30 -4.36 -0.67
C MET A 273 -9.89 -3.04 -0.11
N ALA A 274 -11.19 -3.00 0.16
CA ALA A 274 -11.91 -1.80 0.57
C ALA A 274 -12.58 -2.03 1.95
N GLY A 275 -11.95 -1.60 3.04
CA GLY A 275 -12.52 -1.61 4.37
C GLY A 275 -13.84 -0.81 4.56
N TYR A 276 -14.68 -1.45 5.35
CA TYR A 276 -15.98 -1.20 6.00
C TYR A 276 -16.44 0.22 6.30
N PHE A 277 -17.76 0.41 6.11
CA PHE A 277 -18.61 1.57 6.42
C PHE A 277 -19.58 1.20 7.54
N ALA A 278 -19.49 1.84 8.71
CA ALA A 278 -20.50 1.68 9.77
C ALA A 278 -21.56 2.77 9.60
N LEU A 279 -22.58 2.52 8.78
CA LEU A 279 -23.84 3.24 8.95
C LEU A 279 -24.68 2.48 9.97
N LYS A 280 -25.36 3.25 10.81
CA LYS A 280 -26.51 2.77 11.54
C LYS A 280 -27.59 2.51 10.48
N ASP A 281 -27.81 1.25 10.15
CA ASP A 281 -28.81 0.71 9.19
C ASP A 281 -28.41 0.66 7.68
N ASP A 282 -29.12 -0.21 6.95
CA ASP A 282 -28.84 -0.77 5.61
C ASP A 282 -28.80 0.25 4.44
N TYR A 283 -27.66 0.90 4.18
CA TYR A 283 -27.46 1.73 2.98
C TYR A 283 -26.45 1.13 1.99
N PRO A 284 -26.81 0.98 0.70
CA PRO A 284 -25.87 0.53 -0.32
C PRO A 284 -24.79 1.59 -0.59
N SER A 285 -23.58 1.40 -0.07
CA SER A 285 -22.44 2.31 -0.25
C SER A 285 -21.29 1.64 -1.02
N GLU A 286 -20.53 2.42 -1.80
CA GLU A 286 -19.42 1.94 -2.63
C GLU A 286 -18.19 2.84 -2.51
N ILE A 287 -16.99 2.25 -2.51
CA ILE A 287 -15.73 2.98 -2.70
C ILE A 287 -15.26 2.77 -4.13
N LYS A 288 -15.22 3.83 -4.93
CA LYS A 288 -14.69 3.80 -6.30
C LYS A 288 -13.24 4.26 -6.31
N VAL A 289 -12.40 3.43 -6.92
CA VAL A 289 -10.98 3.67 -7.18
C VAL A 289 -10.76 3.71 -8.70
N PRO A 290 -9.75 4.45 -9.20
CA PRO A 290 -9.48 4.55 -10.63
C PRO A 290 -9.06 3.24 -11.29
#